data_AF-A0AAN9GFP2-F1
#
_entry.id   AF-A0AAN9GFP2-F1
#
_cell.length_a   1.000
_cell.length_b   1.000
_cell.length_c   1.000
_cell.angle_alpha   90.00
_cell.angle_beta   90.00
_cell.angle_gamma   90.00
#
_symmetry.space_group_name_H-M   'P 1'
#
loop_
_entity.id
_entity.type
_entity.pdbx_description
1 polymer ?
#
loop_
_entity_poly.entity_id
_entity_poly.type
_entity_poly.pdbx_seq_one_letter_code
_entity_poly.pdbx_strand_id
1 'polypeptide(L)'
;MREWREHRDITNQQYGKEKEKRKLSEGPPVRSQEVDQGVMKYLEAHMNRKFKLAPSPTCACGQEDQTAEHILQRCPLLDEERKEVWPSPTPLQTKLYGSRQELEKTTTFITSAGLIV
;
A
#
# COMPACT_ATOMS: atom_id res chain seq x y z
N MET A 1 20.24 -54.55 -7.05
CA MET A 1 19.62 -54.04 -5.79
C MET A 1 20.60 -53.23 -4.89
N ARG A 2 21.71 -52.66 -5.41
CA ARG A 2 22.61 -51.76 -4.66
C ARG A 2 22.57 -50.31 -5.16
N GLU A 3 22.38 -50.11 -6.46
CA GLU A 3 22.37 -48.80 -7.12
C GLU A 3 21.23 -47.87 -6.64
N TRP A 4 20.07 -48.40 -6.28
CA TRP A 4 18.94 -47.60 -5.77
C TRP A 4 19.14 -47.06 -4.35
N ARG A 5 20.00 -47.69 -3.54
CA ARG A 5 20.31 -47.20 -2.18
C ARG A 5 21.26 -46.00 -2.28
N GLU A 6 22.29 -46.13 -3.11
CA GLU A 6 23.27 -45.07 -3.37
C GLU A 6 22.61 -43.82 -3.98
N HIS A 7 21.71 -43.98 -4.95
CA HIS A 7 20.97 -42.84 -5.53
C HIS A 7 20.08 -42.11 -4.52
N ARG A 8 19.48 -42.85 -3.57
CA ARG A 8 18.65 -42.27 -2.49
C ARG A 8 19.50 -41.55 -1.43
N ASP A 9 20.69 -42.07 -1.16
CA ASP A 9 21.63 -41.46 -0.22
C ASP A 9 22.26 -40.18 -0.80
N ILE A 10 22.56 -40.17 -2.10
CA ILE A 10 23.04 -38.98 -2.84
C ILE A 10 21.98 -37.88 -2.87
N THR A 11 20.72 -38.23 -3.17
CA THR A 11 19.61 -37.25 -3.23
C THR A 11 19.27 -36.68 -1.85
N ASN A 12 19.29 -37.50 -0.80
CA ASN A 12 19.12 -37.02 0.59
C ASN A 12 20.28 -36.11 1.03
N GLN A 13 21.52 -36.41 0.62
CA GLN A 13 22.68 -35.59 0.92
C GLN A 13 22.67 -34.25 0.15
N GLN A 14 22.25 -34.24 -1.12
CA GLN A 14 22.04 -33.02 -1.89
C GLN A 14 20.90 -32.17 -1.32
N TYR A 15 19.77 -32.79 -0.97
CA TYR A 15 18.63 -32.10 -0.37
C TYR A 15 18.98 -31.45 0.99
N GLY A 16 19.79 -32.11 1.81
CA GLY A 16 20.32 -31.56 3.06
C GLY A 16 21.21 -30.33 2.83
N LYS A 17 22.15 -30.41 1.89
CA LYS A 17 23.05 -29.29 1.54
C LYS A 17 22.32 -28.08 0.94
N GLU A 18 21.24 -28.31 0.20
CA GLU A 18 20.44 -27.24 -0.39
C GLU A 18 19.49 -26.56 0.61
N LYS A 19 19.04 -27.29 1.64
CA LYS A 19 18.39 -26.66 2.81
C LYS A 19 19.37 -25.83 3.63
N GLU A 20 20.60 -26.30 3.82
CA GLU A 20 21.65 -25.57 4.54
C GLU A 20 22.03 -24.27 3.82
N LYS A 21 22.14 -24.30 2.48
CA LYS A 21 22.39 -23.10 1.67
C LYS A 21 21.24 -22.10 1.71
N ARG A 22 19.98 -22.55 1.72
CA ARG A 22 18.81 -21.67 1.88
C ARG A 22 18.77 -21.00 3.24
N LYS A 23 19.13 -21.72 4.31
CA LYS A 23 19.25 -21.16 5.66
C LYS A 23 20.38 -20.11 5.80
N LEU A 24 21.40 -20.16 4.95
CA LEU A 24 22.50 -19.19 4.94
C LEU A 24 22.20 -17.96 4.07
N SER A 25 21.29 -18.06 3.08
CA SER A 25 20.83 -16.92 2.26
C SER A 25 19.62 -16.19 2.84
N GLU A 26 18.90 -16.82 3.76
CA GLU A 26 17.91 -16.15 4.60
C GLU A 26 18.66 -15.34 5.65
N GLY A 27 18.95 -14.06 5.30
CA GLY A 27 19.39 -13.08 6.28
C GLY A 27 18.44 -13.07 7.49
N PRO A 28 18.89 -12.56 8.66
CA PRO A 28 18.03 -12.49 9.84
C PRO A 28 16.70 -11.88 9.42
N PRO A 29 15.56 -12.42 9.89
CA PRO A 29 14.26 -11.83 9.57
C PRO A 29 14.39 -10.35 9.87
N VAL A 30 14.28 -9.50 8.84
CA VAL A 30 14.10 -8.08 9.05
C VAL A 30 12.89 -8.04 9.96
N ARG A 31 13.14 -7.67 11.21
CA ARG A 31 12.12 -7.46 12.20
C ARG A 31 11.39 -6.23 11.70
N SER A 32 10.51 -6.41 10.73
CA SER A 32 9.39 -5.52 10.48
C SER A 32 8.75 -5.46 11.84
N GLN A 33 9.06 -4.39 12.56
CA GLN A 33 8.47 -4.12 13.85
C GLN A 33 6.98 -4.15 13.56
N GLU A 34 6.31 -5.20 14.04
CA GLU A 34 4.90 -5.12 14.34
C GLU A 34 4.81 -3.90 15.24
N VAL A 35 4.45 -2.77 14.64
CA VAL A 35 4.21 -1.54 15.36
C VAL A 35 3.05 -1.86 16.27
N ASP A 36 3.39 -2.13 17.53
CA ASP A 36 2.44 -2.44 18.58
C ASP A 36 1.37 -1.35 18.52
N GLN A 37 0.12 -1.73 18.28
CA GLN A 37 -0.98 -0.79 18.02
C GLN A 37 -1.11 0.28 19.13
N GLY A 38 -0.64 -0.04 20.34
CA GLY A 38 -0.56 0.90 21.47
C GLY A 38 0.42 2.07 21.28
N VAL A 39 1.55 1.87 20.59
CA VAL A 39 2.54 2.93 20.32
C VAL A 39 1.97 3.97 19.36
N MET A 40 1.27 3.53 18.31
CA MET A 40 0.65 4.42 17.34
C MET A 40 -0.45 5.29 17.96
N LYS A 41 -1.32 4.70 18.78
CA LYS A 41 -2.37 5.44 19.51
C LYS A 41 -1.80 6.48 20.47
N TYR A 42 -0.71 6.16 21.16
CA TYR A 42 -0.03 7.11 22.04
C TYR A 42 0.59 8.26 21.25
N LEU A 43 1.22 7.96 20.11
CA LEU A 43 1.80 8.97 19.22
C LEU A 43 0.72 9.94 18.73
N GLU A 44 -0.40 9.43 18.22
CA GLU A 44 -1.54 10.25 17.78
C GLU A 44 -2.07 11.14 18.91
N ALA A 45 -2.32 10.57 20.09
CA ALA A 45 -2.78 11.34 21.24
C ALA A 45 -1.77 12.41 21.67
N HIS A 46 -0.47 12.09 21.64
CA HIS A 46 0.61 13.03 21.95
C HIS A 46 0.66 14.16 20.93
N MET A 47 0.61 13.84 19.64
CA MET A 47 0.64 14.80 18.54
C MET A 47 -0.58 15.73 18.57
N ASN A 48 -1.78 15.18 18.78
CA ASN A 48 -3.02 15.94 18.87
C ASN A 48 -3.02 16.85 20.11
N ARG A 49 -2.49 16.38 21.24
CA ARG A 49 -2.42 17.18 22.48
C ARG A 49 -1.37 18.29 22.44
N LYS A 50 -0.20 18.02 21.84
CA LYS A 50 0.93 18.97 21.82
C LYS A 50 0.86 19.94 20.66
N PHE A 51 0.49 19.46 19.47
CA PHE A 51 0.51 20.24 18.23
C PHE A 51 -0.89 20.61 17.74
N LYS A 52 -1.96 20.15 18.41
CA LYS A 52 -3.37 20.38 17.99
C LYS A 52 -3.63 19.95 16.56
N LEU A 53 -2.87 18.97 16.07
CA LEU A 53 -3.16 18.32 14.81
C LEU A 53 -4.49 17.60 15.01
N ALA A 54 -5.48 17.91 14.19
CA ALA A 54 -6.66 17.06 14.12
C ALA A 54 -6.22 15.70 13.55
N PRO A 55 -6.88 14.59 13.89
CA PRO A 55 -6.76 13.40 13.07
C PRO A 55 -7.02 13.80 11.61
N SER A 56 -6.29 13.15 10.69
CA SER A 56 -6.56 13.28 9.25
C SER A 56 -8.07 13.20 9.04
N PRO A 57 -8.70 14.19 8.36
CA PRO A 57 -10.14 14.18 8.21
C PRO A 57 -10.52 12.88 7.52
N THR A 58 -11.33 12.06 8.17
CA THR A 58 -11.88 10.85 7.56
C THR A 58 -12.75 11.28 6.37
N CYS A 59 -12.58 10.62 5.23
CA CYS A 59 -13.41 10.92 4.06
C CYS A 59 -14.89 10.73 4.42
N ALA A 60 -15.79 11.51 3.81
CA ALA A 60 -17.23 11.39 4.00
C ALA A 60 -17.77 9.98 3.65
N CYS A 61 -17.02 9.18 2.89
CA CYS A 61 -17.37 7.79 2.62
C CYS A 61 -17.20 6.86 3.83
N GLY A 62 -16.49 7.31 4.88
CA GLY A 62 -16.26 6.58 6.13
C GLY A 62 -15.30 5.39 6.02
N GLN A 63 -14.65 5.15 4.87
CA GLN A 63 -13.78 3.99 4.65
C GLN A 63 -12.30 4.28 4.95
N GLU A 64 -11.81 5.45 4.54
CA GLU A 64 -10.40 5.83 4.71
C GLU A 64 -10.30 7.33 5.00
N ASP A 65 -9.09 7.75 5.38
CA ASP A 65 -8.70 9.14 5.46
C ASP A 65 -8.87 9.86 4.11
N GLN A 66 -9.23 11.15 4.16
CA GLN A 66 -9.39 12.01 3.00
C GLN A 66 -8.03 12.40 2.40
N THR A 67 -7.36 11.41 1.80
CA THR A 67 -6.11 11.57 1.07
C THR A 67 -6.38 11.76 -0.42
N ALA A 68 -5.44 12.39 -1.13
CA ALA A 68 -5.54 12.53 -2.58
C ALA A 68 -5.60 11.17 -3.29
N GLU A 69 -4.87 10.17 -2.80
CA GLU A 69 -4.94 8.80 -3.32
C GLU A 69 -6.33 8.20 -3.14
N HIS A 70 -6.90 8.29 -1.93
CA HIS A 70 -8.24 7.81 -1.66
C HIS A 70 -9.27 8.46 -2.60
N ILE A 71 -9.28 9.79 -2.63
CA ILE A 71 -10.20 10.58 -3.44
C ILE A 71 -10.05 10.26 -4.93
N LEU A 72 -8.83 10.23 -5.46
CA LEU A 72 -8.57 10.07 -6.90
C LEU A 72 -8.60 8.62 -7.39
N GLN A 73 -8.44 7.61 -6.54
CA GLN A 73 -8.44 6.20 -6.97
C GLN A 73 -9.52 5.30 -6.36
N ARG A 74 -9.93 5.49 -5.10
CA ARG A 74 -10.63 4.44 -4.34
C ARG A 74 -11.96 4.86 -3.71
N CYS A 75 -12.22 6.16 -3.57
CA CYS A 75 -13.40 6.66 -2.88
C CYS A 75 -14.71 6.21 -3.55
N PRO A 76 -15.53 5.36 -2.91
CA PRO A 76 -16.73 4.81 -3.55
C PRO A 76 -17.81 5.87 -3.79
N LEU A 77 -17.81 6.97 -3.02
CA LEU A 77 -18.74 8.08 -3.21
C LEU A 77 -18.49 8.89 -4.48
N LEU A 78 -17.29 8.82 -5.03
CA LEU A 78 -16.85 9.61 -6.18
C LEU A 78 -16.58 8.73 -7.40
N ASP A 79 -17.07 7.49 -7.40
CA ASP A 79 -16.72 6.52 -8.43
C ASP A 79 -17.34 6.86 -9.79
N GLU A 80 -18.57 7.37 -9.79
CA GLU A 80 -19.26 7.79 -11.01
C GLU A 80 -18.56 9.02 -11.63
N GLU A 81 -18.31 10.07 -10.84
CA GLU A 81 -17.57 11.25 -11.30
C GLU A 81 -16.16 10.89 -11.80
N ARG A 82 -15.50 9.92 -11.16
CA ARG A 82 -14.18 9.45 -11.57
C ARG A 82 -14.25 8.76 -12.93
N LYS A 83 -15.27 7.95 -13.19
CA LYS A 83 -15.45 7.24 -14.47
C LYS A 83 -15.83 8.19 -15.61
N GLU A 84 -16.55 9.27 -15.31
CA GLU A 84 -16.84 10.31 -16.31
C GLU A 84 -15.55 11.01 -16.79
N VAL A 85 -14.64 11.32 -15.86
CA VAL A 85 -13.39 12.02 -16.19
C VAL A 85 -12.30 11.07 -16.70
N TRP A 86 -12.21 9.86 -16.14
CA TRP A 86 -11.26 8.81 -16.53
C TRP A 86 -12.00 7.50 -16.83
N PRO A 87 -12.53 7.33 -18.06
CA PRO A 87 -13.23 6.10 -18.46
C PRO A 87 -12.28 4.90 -18.57
N SER A 88 -10.98 5.14 -18.71
CA SER A 88 -9.94 4.11 -18.66
C SER A 88 -9.15 4.16 -17.35
N PRO A 89 -8.67 3.01 -16.85
CA PRO A 89 -7.90 2.97 -15.62
C PRO A 89 -6.63 3.82 -15.77
N THR A 90 -6.61 4.95 -15.06
CA THR A 90 -5.53 5.93 -15.12
C THR A 90 -4.76 5.91 -13.79
N PRO A 91 -3.43 5.72 -13.80
CA PRO A 91 -2.64 5.59 -12.58
C PRO A 91 -2.59 6.91 -11.78
N LEU A 92 -2.37 6.81 -10.47
CA LEU A 92 -2.40 7.97 -9.57
C LEU A 92 -1.35 9.00 -9.95
N GLN A 93 -0.17 8.54 -10.38
CA GLN A 93 0.92 9.40 -10.82
C GLN A 93 0.51 10.34 -11.95
N THR A 94 -0.28 9.86 -12.92
CA THR A 94 -0.76 10.68 -14.03
C THR A 94 -1.80 11.69 -13.58
N LYS A 95 -2.68 11.32 -12.63
CA LYS A 95 -3.69 12.23 -12.07
C LYS A 95 -3.06 13.36 -11.24
N LEU A 96 -1.95 13.10 -10.56
CA LEU A 96 -1.27 14.07 -9.69
C LEU A 96 -0.18 14.90 -10.40
N TYR A 97 0.56 14.27 -11.31
CA TYR A 97 1.79 14.83 -11.90
C TYR A 97 1.87 14.64 -13.42
N GLY A 98 0.74 14.37 -14.08
CA GLY A 98 0.67 14.17 -15.52
C GLY A 98 0.91 15.46 -16.32
N SER A 99 0.60 15.38 -17.61
CA SER A 99 0.63 16.56 -18.48
C SER A 99 -0.41 17.59 -18.04
N ARG A 100 -0.30 18.83 -18.54
CA ARG A 100 -1.30 19.87 -18.29
C ARG A 100 -2.73 19.41 -18.54
N GLN A 101 -2.97 18.64 -19.60
CA GLN A 101 -4.31 18.12 -19.94
C GLN A 101 -4.82 17.13 -18.88
N GLU A 102 -3.94 16.30 -18.32
CA GLU A 102 -4.31 15.38 -17.24
C GLU A 102 -4.57 16.11 -15.93
N LEU A 103 -3.82 17.18 -15.65
CA LEU A 103 -4.08 18.02 -14.48
C LEU A 103 -5.38 18.81 -14.64
N GLU A 104 -5.71 19.30 -15.83
CA GLU A 104 -7.00 19.94 -16.12
C GLU A 104 -8.19 18.98 -15.87
N LYS A 105 -8.05 17.69 -16.23
CA LYS A 105 -9.02 16.65 -15.85
C LYS A 105 -9.15 16.52 -14.33
N THR A 106 -8.02 16.45 -13.62
CA THR A 106 -8.02 16.37 -12.15
C THR A 106 -8.71 17.58 -11.51
N THR A 107 -8.46 18.80 -12.00
CA THR A 107 -9.14 20.00 -11.52
C THR A 107 -10.64 19.94 -11.80
N THR A 108 -11.04 19.44 -12.98
CA THR A 108 -12.45 19.29 -13.35
C THR A 108 -13.16 18.33 -12.39
N PHE A 109 -12.55 17.18 -12.11
CA PHE A 109 -13.04 16.21 -11.13
C PHE A 109 -13.16 16.81 -9.72
N ILE A 110 -12.13 17.51 -9.23
CA ILE A 110 -12.17 18.14 -7.89
C ILE A 110 -13.29 19.18 -7.80
N THR A 111 -13.49 19.94 -8.89
CA THR A 111 -14.54 20.97 -8.99
C THR A 111 -15.93 20.33 -9.01
N SER A 112 -16.14 19.30 -9.83
CA SER A 112 -17.44 18.60 -9.92
C SER A 112 -17.79 17.87 -8.63
N ALA A 113 -16.79 17.27 -7.97
CA ALA A 113 -16.94 16.61 -6.69
C ALA A 113 -17.15 17.56 -5.50
N GLY A 114 -17.09 18.89 -5.71
CA GLY A 114 -17.28 19.88 -4.65
C GLY A 114 -16.20 19.84 -3.57
N LEU A 115 -14.99 19.34 -3.89
CA LEU A 115 -13.88 19.17 -2.95
C LEU A 115 -12.99 20.42 -2.83
N ILE A 116 -13.51 21.58 -3.25
CA ILE A 116 -12.78 22.84 -3.22
C ILE A 116 -12.69 23.32 -1.77
N VAL A 117 -11.45 23.55 -1.31
CA VAL A 117 -11.12 24.12 0.00
C VAL A 117 -10.97 25.64 -0.12
#